data_AF-X1ED46-F1
#
_entry.id   AF-X1ED46-F1
#
_cell.length_a   1.000
_cell.length_b   1.000
_cell.length_c   1.000
_cell.angle_alpha   90.00
_cell.angle_beta   90.00
_cell.angle_gamma   90.00
#
_symmetry.space_group_name_H-M   'P 1'
#
loop_
_entity.id
_entity.type
_entity.pdbx_description
1 polymer ?
#
loop_
_entity_poly.entity_id
_entity_poly.type
_entity_poly.pdbx_seq_one_letter_code
_entity_poly.pdbx_strand_id
1 'polypeptide(L)'
;AGFYSPVALSNYDISYPVFNLGIGLERVLMIQTGETDIRALMYPYIYKAAAFSDKELAGMIKCEREPGTETGRAIAATIVKTAQRHVDEPSPCEFKAFEGELGDKRVIVRVVEPERGTKLIGPAGFNEIYVYEGNVIGVPPKGWEKDEFLNSVREKGVSTGISYISAFAALAAQEIERAAKSGKKQVKVRVRAAKLPSDINLVIDEAAQRYITANKKRIDVRGPVFTTVVAE
;
A
#
# COMPACT_ATOMS: atom_id res chain seq x y z
N ALA A 1 24.95 43.18 -16.38
CA ALA A 1 24.33 44.10 -17.37
C ALA A 1 25.38 45.11 -17.80
N GLY A 2 25.27 45.65 -19.00
CA GLY A 2 26.21 46.66 -19.49
C GLY A 2 25.92 47.07 -20.92
N PHE A 3 26.62 48.09 -21.40
CA PHE A 3 26.57 48.48 -22.80
C PHE A 3 27.59 47.69 -23.61
N TYR A 4 27.25 47.32 -24.83
CA TYR A 4 28.22 46.74 -25.76
C TYR A 4 29.26 47.77 -26.18
N SER A 5 30.49 47.30 -26.41
CA SER A 5 31.59 48.13 -26.91
C SER A 5 31.25 48.67 -28.30
N PRO A 6 31.43 49.98 -28.57
CA PRO A 6 31.23 50.55 -29.91
C PRO A 6 32.03 49.85 -31.02
N VAL A 7 33.22 49.34 -30.70
CA VAL A 7 34.07 48.57 -31.64
C VAL A 7 33.43 47.21 -31.99
N ALA A 8 32.75 46.57 -31.03
CA ALA A 8 32.03 45.34 -31.32
C ALA A 8 30.76 45.61 -32.12
N LEU A 9 30.07 46.73 -31.85
CA LEU A 9 28.86 47.15 -32.55
C LEU A 9 29.14 47.56 -34.01
N SER A 10 30.29 48.19 -34.30
CA SER A 10 30.68 48.56 -35.66
C SER A 10 30.91 47.35 -36.57
N ASN A 11 31.30 46.19 -36.01
CA ASN A 11 31.42 44.95 -36.78
C ASN A 11 30.06 44.44 -37.31
N TYR A 12 28.95 44.98 -36.80
CA TYR A 12 27.57 44.65 -37.20
C TYR A 12 26.80 45.88 -37.71
N ASP A 13 27.51 46.96 -38.07
CA ASP A 13 26.93 48.23 -38.57
C ASP A 13 25.91 48.91 -37.62
N ILE A 14 26.03 48.66 -36.31
CA ILE A 14 25.15 49.25 -35.30
C ILE A 14 25.75 50.58 -34.81
N SER A 15 25.12 51.70 -35.19
CA SER A 15 25.60 53.06 -34.87
C SER A 15 25.11 53.62 -33.52
N TYR A 16 24.22 52.90 -32.84
CA TYR A 16 23.62 53.34 -31.57
C TYR A 16 24.17 52.53 -30.38
N PRO A 17 24.29 53.12 -29.19
CA PRO A 17 24.66 52.37 -27.98
C PRO A 17 23.57 51.35 -27.63
N VAL A 18 23.97 50.12 -27.34
CA VAL A 18 23.06 49.02 -26.99
C VAL A 18 23.31 48.57 -25.56
N PHE A 19 22.28 48.66 -24.70
CA PHE A 19 22.30 48.08 -23.36
C PHE A 19 21.86 46.61 -23.40
N ASN A 20 22.61 45.74 -22.73
CA ASN A 20 22.30 44.33 -22.56
C ASN A 20 22.19 43.95 -21.08
N LEU A 21 21.12 43.26 -20.73
CA LEU A 21 20.89 42.67 -19.43
C LEU A 21 20.61 41.17 -19.59
N GLY A 22 21.55 40.35 -19.15
CA GLY A 22 21.34 38.92 -18.96
C GLY A 22 21.03 38.61 -17.50
N ILE A 23 19.95 37.89 -17.25
CA ILE A 23 19.60 37.34 -15.94
C ILE A 23 19.72 35.82 -16.07
N GLY A 24 20.55 35.21 -15.22
CA GLY A 24 20.67 33.75 -15.15
C GLY A 24 19.45 33.14 -14.48
N LEU A 25 18.56 32.54 -15.28
CA LEU A 25 17.30 31.96 -14.79
C LEU A 25 17.56 30.92 -13.70
N GLU A 26 18.56 30.06 -13.88
CA GLU A 26 18.92 29.01 -12.94
C GLU A 26 19.29 29.58 -11.57
N ARG A 27 20.02 30.71 -11.53
CA ARG A 27 20.39 31.36 -10.27
C ARG A 27 19.18 31.99 -9.57
N VAL A 28 18.25 32.58 -10.33
CA VAL A 28 17.00 33.10 -9.77
C VAL A 28 16.17 31.96 -9.18
N LEU A 29 16.06 30.85 -9.91
CA LEU A 29 15.34 29.66 -9.45
C LEU A 29 15.98 29.03 -8.22
N MET A 30 17.32 28.95 -8.14
CA MET A 30 18.02 28.50 -6.93
C MET A 30 17.67 29.36 -5.70
N ILE A 31 17.62 30.69 -5.85
CA ILE A 31 17.21 31.59 -4.76
C ILE A 31 15.74 31.39 -4.39
N GLN A 32 14.85 31.30 -5.38
CA GLN A 32 13.41 31.15 -5.16
C GLN A 32 13.06 29.80 -4.50
N THR A 33 13.77 28.73 -4.86
CA THR A 33 13.51 27.37 -4.37
C THR A 33 14.32 27.02 -3.13
N GLY A 34 15.39 27.77 -2.84
CA GLY A 34 16.35 27.44 -1.78
C GLY A 34 17.36 26.35 -2.17
N GLU A 35 17.36 25.89 -3.43
CA GLU A 35 18.30 24.86 -3.89
C GLU A 35 19.72 25.40 -4.04
N THR A 36 20.68 24.69 -3.47
CA THR A 36 22.10 25.10 -3.45
C THR A 36 22.94 24.42 -4.53
N ASP A 37 22.43 23.34 -5.14
CA ASP A 37 23.07 22.63 -6.25
C ASP A 37 22.24 22.75 -7.54
N ILE A 38 22.80 23.42 -8.54
CA ILE A 38 22.17 23.60 -9.85
C ILE A 38 21.84 22.27 -10.54
N ARG A 39 22.61 21.20 -10.27
CA ARG A 39 22.37 19.87 -10.86
C ARG A 39 21.12 19.23 -10.25
N ALA A 40 20.90 19.41 -8.95
CA ALA A 40 19.69 18.95 -8.28
C ALA A 40 18.47 19.75 -8.75
N LEU A 41 18.64 21.03 -9.07
CA LEU A 41 17.57 21.87 -9.64
C LEU A 41 17.21 21.45 -11.08
N MET A 42 18.21 21.28 -11.95
CA MET A 42 18.00 21.00 -13.38
C MET A 42 17.72 19.52 -13.68
N TYR A 43 18.34 18.61 -12.93
CA TYR A 43 18.25 17.17 -13.12
C TYR A 43 17.89 16.44 -11.82
N PRO A 44 16.74 16.79 -11.19
CA PRO A 44 16.36 16.24 -9.88
C PRO A 44 16.23 14.71 -9.89
N TYR A 45 15.82 14.12 -11.00
CA TYR A 45 15.66 12.67 -11.15
C TYR A 45 16.99 11.89 -11.08
N ILE A 46 18.13 12.56 -11.26
CA ILE A 46 19.47 11.96 -11.12
C ILE A 46 20.08 12.29 -9.76
N TYR A 47 19.96 13.54 -9.33
CA TYR A 47 20.72 14.08 -8.19
C TYR A 47 19.91 14.20 -6.89
N LYS A 48 18.58 14.10 -6.94
CA LYS A 48 17.75 14.03 -5.74
C LYS A 48 17.33 12.59 -5.48
N ALA A 49 17.40 12.20 -4.21
CA ALA A 49 16.72 10.99 -3.77
C ALA A 49 15.22 11.16 -4.02
N ALA A 50 14.56 10.09 -4.47
CA ALA A 50 13.11 10.06 -4.51
C ALA A 50 12.56 10.38 -3.11
N ALA A 51 11.58 11.26 -3.05
CA ALA A 51 10.88 11.61 -1.82
C ALA A 51 9.41 11.27 -2.03
N PHE A 52 8.86 10.50 -1.11
CA PHE A 52 7.43 10.17 -1.10
C PHE A 52 6.83 10.62 0.22
N SER A 53 5.71 11.31 0.14
CA SER A 53 4.83 11.55 1.27
C SER A 53 4.19 10.25 1.75
N ASP A 54 3.74 10.22 3.00
CA ASP A 54 3.02 9.07 3.55
C ASP A 54 1.77 8.72 2.72
N LYS A 55 1.13 9.72 2.11
CA LYS A 55 -0.03 9.52 1.22
C LYS A 55 0.35 8.84 -0.10
N GLU A 56 1.47 9.22 -0.70
CA GLU A 56 1.98 8.57 -1.92
C GLU A 56 2.40 7.13 -1.62
N LEU A 57 3.10 6.91 -0.50
CA LEU A 57 3.48 5.57 -0.04
C LEU A 57 2.25 4.70 0.23
N ALA A 58 1.22 5.23 0.88
CA ALA A 58 -0.02 4.50 1.13
C ALA A 58 -0.69 4.05 -0.18
N GLY A 59 -0.69 4.91 -1.22
CA GLY A 59 -1.20 4.57 -2.55
C GLY A 59 -0.36 3.55 -3.33
N MET A 60 0.87 3.30 -2.90
CA MET A 60 1.78 2.29 -3.46
C MET A 60 1.66 0.92 -2.76
N ILE A 61 0.78 0.78 -1.77
CA ILE A 61 0.49 -0.47 -1.08
C ILE A 61 -0.84 -1.00 -1.60
N LYS A 62 -0.85 -2.25 -2.09
CA LYS A 62 -2.01 -2.85 -2.76
C LYS A 62 -2.15 -4.32 -2.36
N CYS A 63 -3.32 -4.88 -2.64
CA CYS A 63 -3.48 -6.33 -2.64
C CYS A 63 -2.71 -6.94 -3.82
N GLU A 64 -1.93 -8.00 -3.59
CA GLU A 64 -1.19 -8.68 -4.67
C GLU A 64 -2.15 -9.38 -5.64
N ARG A 65 -3.20 -9.99 -5.10
CA ARG A 65 -4.24 -10.69 -5.87
C ARG A 65 -5.62 -10.16 -5.50
N GLU A 66 -6.43 -9.95 -6.52
CA GLU A 66 -7.83 -9.53 -6.39
C GLU A 66 -8.73 -10.36 -7.30
N PRO A 67 -10.00 -10.61 -6.90
CA PRO A 67 -10.97 -11.28 -7.74
C PRO A 67 -11.34 -10.42 -8.96
N GLY A 68 -11.40 -11.05 -10.12
CA GLY A 68 -11.74 -10.37 -11.38
C GLY A 68 -13.24 -10.19 -11.59
N THR A 69 -14.06 -11.07 -11.01
CA THR A 69 -15.51 -11.06 -11.20
C THR A 69 -16.24 -10.30 -10.08
N GLU A 70 -17.46 -9.85 -10.38
CA GLU A 70 -18.33 -9.22 -9.37
C GLU A 70 -18.69 -10.20 -8.25
N THR A 71 -18.98 -11.46 -8.59
CA THR A 71 -19.22 -12.52 -7.60
C THR A 71 -18.01 -12.75 -6.70
N GLY A 72 -16.79 -12.76 -7.23
CA GLY A 72 -15.59 -12.88 -6.41
C GLY A 72 -15.40 -11.69 -5.46
N ARG A 73 -15.68 -10.46 -5.91
CA ARG A 73 -15.71 -9.29 -5.01
C ARG A 73 -16.79 -9.44 -3.93
N ALA A 74 -17.96 -9.98 -4.25
CA ALA A 74 -19.00 -10.28 -3.27
C ALA A 74 -18.58 -11.38 -2.27
N ILE A 75 -17.87 -12.42 -2.73
CA ILE A 75 -17.28 -13.46 -1.87
C ILE A 75 -16.28 -12.82 -0.91
N ALA A 76 -15.35 -12.00 -1.38
CA ALA A 76 -14.39 -11.32 -0.51
C ALA A 76 -15.11 -10.45 0.54
N ALA A 77 -16.10 -9.66 0.14
CA ALA A 77 -16.87 -8.80 1.04
C ALA A 77 -17.67 -9.61 2.08
N THR A 78 -18.24 -10.75 1.70
CA THR A 78 -18.99 -11.62 2.63
C THR A 78 -18.06 -12.35 3.60
N ILE A 79 -16.87 -12.79 3.17
CA ILE A 79 -15.84 -13.34 4.07
C ILE A 79 -15.48 -12.31 5.16
N VAL A 80 -15.22 -11.05 4.79
CA VAL A 80 -14.91 -9.99 5.76
C VAL A 80 -16.07 -9.76 6.72
N LYS A 81 -17.31 -9.68 6.22
CA LYS A 81 -18.50 -9.51 7.07
C LYS A 81 -18.71 -10.66 8.04
N THR A 82 -18.52 -11.91 7.59
CA THR A 82 -18.64 -13.10 8.44
C THR A 82 -17.55 -13.12 9.49
N ALA A 83 -16.31 -12.81 9.10
CA ALA A 83 -15.20 -12.66 10.03
C ALA A 83 -15.52 -11.61 11.11
N GLN A 84 -16.03 -10.43 10.75
CA GLN A 84 -16.41 -9.37 11.68
C GLN A 84 -17.54 -9.75 12.65
N ARG A 85 -18.50 -10.56 12.21
CA ARG A 85 -19.64 -10.99 13.04
C ARG A 85 -19.25 -12.05 14.06
N HIS A 86 -18.30 -12.90 13.72
CA HIS A 86 -17.97 -14.11 14.48
C HIS A 86 -16.52 -14.10 15.00
N VAL A 87 -15.90 -12.92 15.17
CA VAL A 87 -14.48 -12.76 15.57
C VAL A 87 -14.14 -13.56 16.82
N ASP A 88 -14.98 -13.42 17.85
CA ASP A 88 -14.71 -13.94 19.20
C ASP A 88 -15.26 -15.35 19.44
N GLU A 89 -15.78 -16.00 18.39
CA GLU A 89 -16.35 -17.35 18.50
C GLU A 89 -15.27 -18.38 18.82
N PRO A 90 -15.45 -19.19 19.87
CA PRO A 90 -14.48 -20.18 20.28
C PRO A 90 -14.37 -21.31 19.25
N SER A 91 -13.13 -21.68 18.92
CA SER A 91 -12.80 -22.83 18.07
C SER A 91 -13.06 -24.18 18.78
N PRO A 92 -13.40 -25.25 18.05
CA PRO A 92 -13.51 -25.33 16.59
C PRO A 92 -14.85 -24.79 16.09
N CYS A 93 -14.82 -23.93 15.08
CA CYS A 93 -16.02 -23.27 14.56
C CYS A 93 -15.97 -23.11 13.03
N GLU A 94 -17.15 -23.03 12.42
CA GLU A 94 -17.33 -22.94 10.98
C GLU A 94 -18.59 -22.14 10.65
N PHE A 95 -18.43 -21.12 9.81
CA PHE A 95 -19.51 -20.21 9.42
C PHE A 95 -19.60 -20.08 7.91
N LYS A 96 -20.79 -20.28 7.35
CA LYS A 96 -21.07 -20.06 5.93
C LYS A 96 -21.00 -18.56 5.63
N ALA A 97 -20.08 -18.16 4.76
CA ALA A 97 -19.93 -16.77 4.32
C ALA A 97 -20.72 -16.48 3.04
N PHE A 98 -20.70 -17.40 2.09
CA PHE A 98 -21.34 -17.21 0.79
C PHE A 98 -21.93 -18.51 0.27
N GLU A 99 -23.03 -18.40 -0.47
CA GLU A 99 -23.60 -19.47 -1.26
C GLU A 99 -24.22 -18.87 -2.52
N GLY A 100 -23.78 -19.32 -3.69
CA GLY A 100 -24.24 -18.78 -4.96
C GLY A 100 -23.53 -19.42 -6.14
N GLU A 101 -23.68 -18.81 -7.31
CA GLU A 101 -23.09 -19.30 -8.56
C GLU A 101 -21.89 -18.46 -8.98
N LEU A 102 -20.81 -19.12 -9.39
CA LEU A 102 -19.60 -18.52 -9.92
C LEU A 102 -19.36 -19.07 -11.32
N GLY A 103 -19.94 -18.41 -12.32
CA GLY A 103 -20.18 -19.01 -13.64
C GLY A 103 -21.24 -20.10 -13.52
N ASP A 104 -21.02 -21.26 -14.15
CA ASP A 104 -22.00 -22.36 -14.16
C ASP A 104 -21.85 -23.31 -12.94
N LYS A 105 -21.17 -22.86 -11.89
CA LYS A 105 -20.84 -23.68 -10.72
C LYS A 105 -21.42 -23.07 -9.46
N ARG A 106 -22.17 -23.88 -8.71
CA ARG A 106 -22.57 -23.54 -7.35
C ARG A 106 -21.34 -23.63 -6.44
N VAL A 107 -21.11 -22.60 -5.65
CA VAL A 107 -19.99 -22.49 -4.70
C VAL A 107 -20.54 -22.15 -3.33
N ILE A 108 -20.08 -22.89 -2.31
CA ILE A 108 -20.34 -22.60 -0.90
C ILE A 108 -19.01 -22.25 -0.25
N VAL A 109 -18.90 -21.04 0.32
CA VAL A 109 -17.69 -20.56 0.98
C VAL A 109 -17.91 -20.48 2.47
N ARG A 110 -16.96 -20.99 3.25
CA ARG A 110 -17.02 -21.03 4.71
C ARG A 110 -15.71 -20.53 5.32
N VAL A 111 -15.83 -19.78 6.41
CA VAL A 111 -14.70 -19.36 7.25
C VAL A 111 -14.62 -20.34 8.42
N VAL A 112 -13.46 -20.93 8.65
CA VAL A 112 -13.28 -22.02 9.60
C VAL A 112 -12.04 -21.82 10.45
N GLU A 113 -12.10 -22.27 11.71
CA GLU A 113 -10.94 -22.47 12.56
C GLU A 113 -11.03 -23.86 13.21
N PRO A 114 -10.27 -24.86 12.73
CA PRO A 114 -10.34 -26.22 13.25
C PRO A 114 -9.55 -26.44 14.55
N GLU A 115 -8.59 -25.57 14.90
CA GLU A 115 -7.70 -25.79 16.05
C GLU A 115 -8.33 -25.30 17.35
N ARG A 116 -8.58 -26.21 18.29
CA ARG A 116 -9.19 -25.92 19.61
C ARG A 116 -8.36 -24.94 20.43
N GLY A 117 -9.04 -24.16 21.28
CA GLY A 117 -8.38 -23.24 22.23
C GLY A 117 -7.99 -21.88 21.62
N THR A 118 -8.44 -21.61 20.40
CA THR A 118 -8.30 -20.34 19.69
C THR A 118 -9.68 -19.73 19.37
N LYS A 119 -9.73 -18.64 18.61
CA LYS A 119 -10.93 -17.98 18.10
C LYS A 119 -10.98 -18.09 16.58
N LEU A 120 -12.13 -17.83 15.95
CA LEU A 120 -12.29 -17.85 14.49
C LEU A 120 -11.23 -17.03 13.74
N ILE A 121 -10.89 -15.86 14.28
CA ILE A 121 -9.89 -14.95 13.72
C ILE A 121 -8.83 -14.67 14.79
N GLY A 122 -7.56 -14.77 14.40
CA GLY A 122 -6.43 -14.40 15.26
C GLY A 122 -6.44 -12.92 15.66
N PRO A 123 -5.75 -12.54 16.75
CA PRO A 123 -5.87 -11.20 17.30
C PRO A 123 -5.33 -10.09 16.39
N ALA A 124 -4.49 -10.41 15.39
CA ALA A 124 -4.03 -9.46 14.38
C ALA A 124 -4.86 -9.45 13.09
N GLY A 125 -5.93 -10.26 12.98
CA GLY A 125 -6.68 -10.40 11.73
C GLY A 125 -7.37 -9.13 11.26
N PHE A 126 -7.66 -8.19 12.16
CA PHE A 126 -8.25 -6.89 11.82
C PHE A 126 -7.24 -5.75 11.85
N ASN A 127 -5.94 -6.03 11.95
CA ASN A 127 -4.95 -4.98 11.83
C ASN A 127 -5.11 -4.27 10.48
N GLU A 128 -5.05 -2.95 10.53
CA GLU A 128 -5.12 -2.07 9.39
C GLU A 128 -3.72 -1.58 9.03
N ILE A 129 -3.45 -1.43 7.75
CA ILE A 129 -2.15 -0.97 7.27
C ILE A 129 -2.16 0.56 7.20
N TYR A 130 -1.24 1.16 7.95
CA TYR A 130 -0.98 2.59 7.97
C TYR A 130 0.42 2.90 7.45
N VAL A 131 0.58 4.11 6.89
CA VAL A 131 1.88 4.71 6.65
C VAL A 131 2.07 5.90 7.58
N TYR A 132 3.19 5.93 8.30
CA TYR A 132 3.53 7.02 9.20
C TYR A 132 5.05 7.29 9.20
N GLU A 133 5.43 8.52 8.86
CA GLU A 133 6.81 8.98 8.75
C GLU A 133 7.68 8.08 7.85
N GLY A 134 7.10 7.61 6.75
CA GLY A 134 7.71 6.68 5.79
C GLY A 134 7.76 5.21 6.24
N ASN A 135 7.22 4.86 7.40
CA ASN A 135 7.10 3.47 7.85
C ASN A 135 5.75 2.88 7.45
N VAL A 136 5.73 1.59 7.09
CA VAL A 136 4.49 0.83 6.82
C VAL A 136 4.22 -0.06 8.01
N ILE A 137 3.08 0.11 8.68
CA ILE A 137 2.81 -0.51 9.98
C ILE A 137 1.43 -1.14 9.98
N GLY A 138 1.32 -2.38 10.44
CA GLY A 138 0.06 -3.03 10.74
C GLY A 138 -0.42 -2.69 12.15
N VAL A 139 -1.47 -1.89 12.26
CA VAL A 139 -1.95 -1.33 13.52
C VAL A 139 -3.26 -2.02 13.92
N PRO A 140 -3.37 -2.57 15.14
CA PRO A 140 -4.63 -3.14 15.60
C PRO A 140 -5.66 -2.03 15.83
N PRO A 141 -6.95 -2.25 15.51
CA PRO A 141 -8.00 -1.24 15.65
C PRO A 141 -8.31 -0.91 17.11
N LYS A 142 -8.01 -1.82 18.04
CA LYS A 142 -8.19 -1.68 19.49
C LYS A 142 -7.00 -2.31 20.24
N GLY A 143 -6.78 -1.92 21.49
CA GLY A 143 -5.65 -2.38 22.29
C GLY A 143 -4.39 -1.55 22.09
N TRP A 144 -3.37 -1.80 22.91
CA TRP A 144 -2.10 -1.08 22.89
C TRP A 144 -2.24 0.42 23.17
N GLU A 145 -3.22 0.81 23.98
CA GLU A 145 -3.49 2.21 24.33
C GLU A 145 -2.33 2.88 25.08
N LYS A 146 -1.45 2.08 25.69
CA LYS A 146 -0.24 2.55 26.37
C LYS A 146 0.96 2.76 25.42
N ASP A 147 0.84 2.35 24.16
CA ASP A 147 1.90 2.49 23.16
C ASP A 147 1.74 3.83 22.44
N GLU A 148 2.58 4.81 22.82
CA GLU A 148 2.54 6.17 22.26
C GLU A 148 2.79 6.20 20.75
N PHE A 149 3.61 5.28 20.24
CA PHE A 149 3.93 5.21 18.82
C PHE A 149 2.72 4.72 18.03
N LEU A 150 2.10 3.61 18.43
CA LEU A 150 0.90 3.10 17.75
C LEU A 150 -0.26 4.09 17.83
N ASN A 151 -0.42 4.81 18.95
CA ASN A 151 -1.42 5.87 19.04
C ASN A 151 -1.12 7.02 18.07
N SER A 152 0.13 7.45 17.95
CA SER A 152 0.54 8.47 16.97
C SER A 152 0.25 8.03 15.54
N VAL A 153 0.49 6.76 15.21
CA VAL A 153 0.18 6.19 13.89
C VAL A 153 -1.33 6.20 13.63
N ARG A 154 -2.17 5.88 14.62
CA ARG A 154 -3.64 5.93 14.48
C ARG A 154 -4.17 7.34 14.26
N GLU A 155 -3.59 8.32 14.95
CA GLU A 155 -4.07 9.72 14.90
C GLU A 155 -3.56 10.48 13.67
N LYS A 156 -2.29 10.27 13.29
CA LYS A 156 -1.58 11.08 12.30
C LYS A 156 -1.16 10.30 11.06
N GLY A 157 -1.16 8.97 11.12
CA GLY A 157 -0.80 8.12 10.00
C GLY A 157 -1.85 8.13 8.89
N VAL A 158 -1.41 7.80 7.69
CA VAL A 158 -2.28 7.65 6.53
C VAL A 158 -2.72 6.20 6.42
N SER A 159 -4.02 5.94 6.59
CA SER A 159 -4.58 4.61 6.36
C SER A 159 -4.57 4.26 4.87
N THR A 160 -4.21 3.03 4.56
CA THR A 160 -4.37 2.46 3.21
C THR A 160 -5.82 2.01 2.93
N GLY A 161 -6.66 1.92 3.98
CA GLY A 161 -7.98 1.29 3.91
C GLY A 161 -7.95 -0.24 3.82
N ILE A 162 -6.76 -0.85 3.85
CA ILE A 162 -6.59 -2.30 3.78
C ILE A 162 -6.35 -2.86 5.18
N SER A 163 -7.21 -3.79 5.58
CA SER A 163 -7.01 -4.64 6.75
C SER A 163 -6.47 -6.02 6.36
N TYR A 164 -5.85 -6.74 7.29
CA TYR A 164 -5.28 -8.07 7.04
C TYR A 164 -6.36 -9.04 6.53
N ILE A 165 -7.54 -9.03 7.17
CA ILE A 165 -8.67 -9.87 6.74
C ILE A 165 -9.17 -9.47 5.34
N SER A 166 -9.17 -8.18 5.00
CA SER A 166 -9.63 -7.74 3.67
C SER A 166 -8.68 -8.19 2.57
N ALA A 167 -7.36 -8.09 2.80
CA ALA A 167 -6.35 -8.56 1.85
C ALA A 167 -6.37 -10.09 1.73
N PHE A 168 -6.50 -10.81 2.85
CA PHE A 168 -6.69 -12.27 2.84
C PHE A 168 -7.99 -12.70 2.14
N ALA A 169 -9.09 -11.99 2.34
CA ALA A 169 -10.36 -12.28 1.70
C ALA A 169 -10.30 -12.08 0.18
N ALA A 170 -9.56 -11.06 -0.28
CA ALA A 170 -9.30 -10.85 -1.70
C ALA A 170 -8.51 -12.02 -2.31
N LEU A 171 -7.48 -12.51 -1.62
CA LEU A 171 -6.73 -13.70 -2.02
C LEU A 171 -7.64 -14.94 -2.09
N ALA A 172 -8.41 -15.18 -1.04
CA ALA A 172 -9.29 -16.34 -0.95
C ALA A 172 -10.32 -16.34 -2.09
N ALA A 173 -10.96 -15.20 -2.34
CA ALA A 173 -11.92 -15.05 -3.44
C ALA A 173 -11.28 -15.28 -4.81
N GLN A 174 -10.08 -14.73 -5.05
CA GLN A 174 -9.34 -14.92 -6.30
C GLN A 174 -8.95 -16.40 -6.53
N GLU A 175 -8.52 -17.11 -5.48
CA GLU A 175 -8.22 -18.54 -5.58
C GLU A 175 -9.48 -19.38 -5.83
N ILE A 176 -10.62 -19.01 -5.24
CA ILE A 176 -11.92 -19.65 -5.50
C ILE A 176 -12.34 -19.45 -6.96
N GLU A 177 -12.22 -18.23 -7.50
CA GLU A 177 -12.47 -17.96 -8.93
C GLU A 177 -11.57 -18.79 -9.84
N ARG A 178 -10.28 -18.86 -9.51
CA ARG A 178 -9.31 -19.63 -10.29
C ARG A 178 -9.62 -21.13 -10.24
N ALA A 179 -10.02 -21.65 -9.10
CA ALA A 179 -10.43 -23.03 -8.94
C ALA A 179 -11.70 -23.36 -9.72
N ALA A 180 -12.71 -22.48 -9.67
CA ALA A 180 -13.92 -22.61 -10.46
C ALA A 180 -13.61 -22.64 -11.97
N LYS A 181 -12.71 -21.79 -12.46
CA LYS A 181 -12.26 -21.82 -13.87
C LYS A 181 -11.49 -23.10 -14.24
N SER A 182 -10.66 -23.61 -13.33
CA SER A 182 -9.80 -24.77 -13.58
C SER A 182 -10.45 -26.14 -13.31
N GLY A 183 -11.71 -26.19 -12.88
CA GLY A 183 -12.39 -27.47 -12.63
C GLY A 183 -12.16 -28.07 -11.24
N LYS A 184 -11.45 -27.38 -10.35
CA LYS A 184 -11.20 -27.87 -8.99
C LYS A 184 -12.48 -27.80 -8.15
N LYS A 185 -12.77 -28.88 -7.42
CA LYS A 185 -13.99 -29.02 -6.59
C LYS A 185 -13.84 -28.47 -5.18
N GLN A 186 -12.62 -28.32 -4.68
CA GLN A 186 -12.38 -27.83 -3.32
C GLN A 186 -11.19 -26.90 -3.29
N VAL A 187 -11.29 -25.84 -2.50
CA VAL A 187 -10.23 -24.86 -2.25
C VAL A 187 -10.10 -24.66 -0.76
N LYS A 188 -8.86 -24.63 -0.28
CA LYS A 188 -8.54 -24.27 1.10
C LYS A 188 -7.43 -23.23 1.09
N VAL A 189 -7.73 -22.03 1.58
CA VAL A 189 -6.77 -20.94 1.75
C VAL A 189 -6.62 -20.69 3.24
N ARG A 190 -5.38 -20.68 3.73
CA ARG A 190 -5.08 -20.51 5.16
C ARG A 190 -3.92 -19.54 5.35
N VAL A 191 -4.06 -18.65 6.32
CA VAL A 191 -2.96 -17.85 6.85
C VAL A 191 -2.83 -18.10 8.35
N ARG A 192 -1.59 -18.28 8.82
CA ARG A 192 -1.29 -18.53 10.24
C ARG A 192 -0.84 -17.25 10.93
N ALA A 193 0.32 -16.75 10.53
CA ALA A 193 0.85 -15.49 11.03
C ALA A 193 1.45 -14.72 9.86
N ALA A 194 1.24 -13.40 9.87
CA ALA A 194 1.91 -12.49 8.98
C ALA A 194 3.33 -12.24 9.50
N LYS A 195 4.33 -12.46 8.66
CA LYS A 195 5.73 -12.07 8.89
C LYS A 195 6.17 -11.05 7.85
N LEU A 196 5.69 -11.21 6.63
CA LEU A 196 5.92 -10.36 5.47
C LEU A 196 4.58 -9.87 4.90
N PRO A 197 4.55 -8.75 4.14
CA PRO A 197 3.34 -8.28 3.46
C PRO A 197 2.67 -9.38 2.59
N SER A 198 3.47 -10.17 1.90
CA SER A 198 2.99 -11.25 1.02
C SER A 198 2.21 -12.34 1.76
N ASP A 199 2.46 -12.56 3.06
CA ASP A 199 1.75 -13.60 3.84
C ASP A 199 0.25 -13.31 3.98
N ILE A 200 -0.14 -12.04 3.84
CA ILE A 200 -1.52 -11.55 3.91
C ILE A 200 -1.97 -10.94 2.59
N ASN A 201 -1.32 -11.29 1.46
CA ASN A 201 -1.67 -10.80 0.12
C ASN A 201 -1.45 -9.30 -0.08
N LEU A 202 -0.44 -8.71 0.56
CA LEU A 202 -0.03 -7.32 0.30
C LEU A 202 1.23 -7.26 -0.56
N VAL A 203 1.22 -6.33 -1.51
CA VAL A 203 2.38 -5.93 -2.30
C VAL A 203 2.64 -4.44 -2.09
N ILE A 204 3.91 -4.09 -2.04
CA ILE A 204 4.39 -2.71 -1.95
C ILE A 204 5.18 -2.45 -3.23
N ASP A 205 4.81 -1.42 -3.99
CA ASP A 205 5.47 -1.08 -5.25
C ASP A 205 7.00 -0.94 -5.04
N GLU A 206 7.80 -1.36 -6.02
CA GLU A 206 9.25 -1.42 -5.89
C GLU A 206 9.88 -0.05 -5.55
N ALA A 207 9.34 1.03 -6.10
CA ALA A 207 9.79 2.40 -5.80
C ALA A 207 9.62 2.73 -4.31
N ALA A 208 8.49 2.36 -3.71
CA ALA A 208 8.25 2.53 -2.27
C ALA A 208 9.19 1.66 -1.44
N GLN A 209 9.40 0.39 -1.81
CA GLN A 209 10.34 -0.49 -1.09
C GLN A 209 11.77 0.06 -1.07
N ARG A 210 12.25 0.52 -2.23
CA ARG A 210 13.57 1.15 -2.37
C ARG A 210 13.66 2.42 -1.53
N TYR A 211 12.64 3.27 -1.56
CA TYR A 211 12.57 4.48 -0.74
C TYR A 211 12.63 4.18 0.76
N ILE A 212 11.80 3.25 1.24
CA ILE A 212 11.74 2.85 2.65
C ILE A 212 13.11 2.36 3.11
N THR A 213 13.76 1.52 2.31
CA THR A 213 15.08 0.96 2.63
C THR A 213 16.18 2.04 2.61
N ALA A 214 16.22 2.88 1.57
CA ALA A 214 17.19 3.97 1.45
C ALA A 214 17.10 4.97 2.62
N ASN A 215 15.90 5.20 3.14
CA ASN A 215 15.64 6.12 4.25
C ASN A 215 15.65 5.43 5.63
N LYS A 216 16.10 4.16 5.72
CA LYS A 216 16.16 3.37 6.97
C LYS A 216 14.81 3.29 7.70
N LYS A 217 13.71 3.31 6.95
CA LYS A 217 12.35 3.11 7.44
C LYS A 217 12.03 1.63 7.50
N ARG A 218 10.89 1.28 8.13
CA ARG A 218 10.51 -0.11 8.38
C ARG A 218 9.17 -0.48 7.75
N ILE A 219 9.06 -1.75 7.36
CA ILE A 219 7.80 -2.42 7.04
C ILE A 219 7.55 -3.40 8.18
N ASP A 220 6.60 -3.10 9.06
CA ASP A 220 6.22 -3.94 10.19
C ASP A 220 4.74 -4.32 10.11
N VAL A 221 4.46 -5.41 9.42
CA VAL A 221 3.11 -5.96 9.21
C VAL A 221 2.95 -7.32 9.88
N ARG A 222 3.61 -7.51 11.02
CA ARG A 222 3.65 -8.80 11.70
C ARG A 222 2.40 -9.03 12.56
N GLY A 223 2.02 -10.29 12.75
CA GLY A 223 1.00 -10.65 13.72
C GLY A 223 0.32 -12.00 13.48
N PRO A 224 -0.24 -12.63 14.53
CA PRO A 224 -1.03 -13.85 14.41
C PRO A 224 -2.42 -13.58 13.80
N VAL A 225 -2.65 -14.09 12.58
CA VAL A 225 -3.89 -13.87 11.82
C VAL A 225 -4.86 -15.04 11.95
N PHE A 226 -4.34 -16.26 11.99
CA PHE A 226 -5.05 -17.54 12.15
C PHE A 226 -6.47 -17.51 11.57
N THR A 227 -6.56 -17.67 10.24
CA THR A 227 -7.85 -17.80 9.57
C THR A 227 -7.74 -18.75 8.39
N THR A 228 -8.82 -19.50 8.15
CA THR A 228 -8.93 -20.43 7.04
C THR A 228 -10.25 -20.21 6.33
N VAL A 229 -10.20 -20.17 5.00
CA VAL A 229 -11.38 -20.19 4.13
C VAL A 229 -11.38 -21.49 3.35
N VAL A 230 -12.50 -22.18 3.37
CA VAL A 230 -12.77 -23.37 2.55
C VAL A 230 -13.91 -23.07 1.59
N ALA A 231 -13.81 -23.59 0.37
CA ALA A 231 -14.87 -23.51 -0.62
C ALA A 231 -15.06 -24.85 -1.32
N GLU A 232 -16.32 -25.19 -1.59
CA GLU A 232 -16.78 -26.39 -2.30
C GLU A 232 -17.78 -26.04 -3.41
#